data_AF-A0A7K3ZYM1-F1
#
_entry.id   AF-A0A7K3ZYM1-F1
#
_cell.length_a   1.000
_cell.length_b   1.000
_cell.length_c   1.000
_cell.angle_alpha   90.00
_cell.angle_beta   90.00
_cell.angle_gamma   90.00
#
_symmetry.space_group_name_H-M   'P 1'
#
loop_
_entity.id
_entity.type
_entity.pdbx_description
1 polymer ?
#
loop_
_entity_poly.entity_id
_entity_poly.type
_entity_poly.pdbx_seq_one_letter_code
_entity_poly.pdbx_strand_id
1 'polypeptide(L)'
;MILKTPQSLKAEHDQLHAQLAQAIGSGGATGEAAARVAKVLHPHFLKEEEFALPTLGLLPALAEGEVLPEMEAAVAMAHRLKADLSQMLLEHKEIVAAL
;
A
#
# COMPACT_ATOMS: atom_id res chain seq x y z
N MET A 1 3.82 18.24 10.16
CA MET A 1 3.00 17.08 10.59
C MET A 1 3.14 16.00 9.51
N ILE A 2 3.08 14.70 9.85
CA ILE A 2 3.20 13.61 8.85
C ILE A 2 1.79 13.26 8.34
N LEU A 3 1.59 13.22 7.02
CA LEU A 3 0.34 12.74 6.41
C LEU A 3 0.08 11.29 6.83
N LYS A 4 -1.17 10.98 7.18
CA LYS A 4 -1.55 9.66 7.69
C LYS A 4 -2.49 8.97 6.73
N THR A 5 -2.23 7.69 6.50
CA THR A 5 -3.17 6.78 5.84
C THR A 5 -4.50 6.77 6.58
N PRO A 6 -5.65 6.84 5.87
CA PRO A 6 -6.97 6.67 6.49
C PRO A 6 -7.05 5.40 7.35
N GLN A 7 -7.64 5.51 8.53
CA GLN A 7 -7.65 4.41 9.52
C GLN A 7 -8.29 3.12 8.99
N SER A 8 -9.32 3.24 8.15
CA SER A 8 -9.95 2.10 7.47
C SER A 8 -8.96 1.34 6.60
N LEU A 9 -8.23 2.05 5.74
CA LEU A 9 -7.22 1.45 4.85
C LEU A 9 -6.07 0.85 5.65
N LYS A 10 -5.61 1.51 6.71
CA LYS A 10 -4.56 0.94 7.58
C LYS A 10 -5.02 -0.37 8.22
N ALA A 11 -6.26 -0.43 8.71
CA ALA A 11 -6.80 -1.63 9.33
C ALA A 11 -6.97 -2.78 8.32
N GLU A 12 -7.44 -2.50 7.11
CA GLU A 12 -7.52 -3.50 6.04
C GLU A 12 -6.14 -4.02 5.65
N HIS A 13 -5.15 -3.14 5.55
CA HIS A 13 -3.77 -3.52 5.23
C HIS A 13 -3.14 -4.42 6.30
N ASP A 14 -3.31 -4.05 7.58
CA ASP A 14 -2.84 -4.84 8.71
C ASP A 14 -3.49 -6.23 8.74
N GLN A 15 -4.78 -6.30 8.44
CA GLN A 15 -5.50 -7.56 8.34
C GLN A 15 -4.96 -8.43 7.20
N LEU A 16 -4.69 -7.84 6.03
CA LEU A 16 -4.14 -8.55 4.88
C LEU A 16 -2.74 -9.13 5.18
N HIS A 17 -1.88 -8.37 5.86
CA HIS A 17 -0.60 -8.84 6.36
C HIS A 17 -0.76 -10.04 7.32
N ALA A 18 -1.69 -9.95 8.28
CA ALA A 18 -1.94 -11.01 9.25
C ALA A 18 -2.46 -12.30 8.58
N GLN A 19 -3.37 -12.18 7.62
CA GLN A 19 -3.90 -13.31 6.86
C GLN A 19 -2.80 -14.00 6.03
N LEU A 20 -1.93 -13.22 5.39
CA LEU A 20 -0.81 -13.77 4.63
C LEU A 20 0.20 -14.49 5.52
N ALA A 21 0.50 -13.93 6.70
CA ALA A 21 1.35 -14.58 7.69
C ALA A 21 0.74 -15.91 8.18
N GLN A 22 -0.56 -15.96 8.42
CA GLN A 22 -1.28 -17.18 8.76
C GLN A 22 -1.21 -18.23 7.63
N ALA A 23 -1.38 -17.81 6.38
CA ALA A 23 -1.30 -18.69 5.22
C ALA A 23 0.11 -19.30 5.08
N ILE A 24 1.17 -18.50 5.25
CA ILE A 24 2.56 -18.97 5.31
C ILE A 24 2.73 -20.01 6.43
N GLY A 25 2.23 -19.70 7.64
CA GLY A 25 2.32 -20.56 8.81
C GLY A 25 1.54 -21.88 8.70
N SER A 26 0.64 -22.01 7.72
CA SER A 26 -0.13 -23.26 7.50
C SER A 26 0.73 -24.40 6.94
N GLY A 27 1.91 -24.09 6.39
CA GLY A 27 2.85 -25.08 5.86
C GLY A 27 2.35 -25.82 4.61
N GLY A 28 3.11 -26.84 4.20
CA GLY A 28 2.85 -27.60 2.98
C GLY A 28 2.77 -26.72 1.73
N ALA A 29 2.06 -27.20 0.70
CA ALA A 29 1.94 -26.49 -0.57
C ALA A 29 1.30 -25.10 -0.42
N THR A 30 0.34 -24.93 0.50
CA THR A 30 -0.31 -23.65 0.77
C THR A 30 0.66 -22.63 1.35
N GLY A 31 1.44 -23.02 2.37
CA GLY A 31 2.45 -22.13 2.97
C GLY A 31 3.54 -21.73 1.98
N GLU A 32 3.97 -22.65 1.13
CA GLU A 32 4.93 -22.37 0.06
C GLU A 32 4.38 -21.38 -0.98
N ALA A 33 3.10 -21.53 -1.38
CA ALA A 33 2.44 -20.58 -2.27
C ALA A 33 2.32 -19.19 -1.64
N ALA A 34 1.84 -19.12 -0.40
CA ALA A 34 1.73 -17.87 0.35
C ALA A 34 3.08 -17.16 0.51
N ALA A 35 4.17 -17.89 0.73
CA ALA A 35 5.51 -17.33 0.81
C ALA A 35 5.98 -16.71 -0.53
N ARG A 36 5.62 -17.31 -1.67
CA ARG A 36 5.90 -16.73 -2.99
C ARG A 36 5.13 -15.42 -3.21
N VAL A 37 3.85 -15.39 -2.86
CA VAL A 37 3.02 -14.17 -2.91
C VAL A 37 3.62 -13.08 -2.03
N ALA A 38 3.99 -13.40 -0.79
CA ALA A 38 4.57 -12.42 0.15
C ALA A 38 5.86 -11.78 -0.37
N LYS A 39 6.69 -12.55 -1.08
CA LYS A 39 7.95 -12.07 -1.65
C LYS A 39 7.75 -10.93 -2.67
N VAL A 40 6.69 -10.99 -3.46
CA VAL A 40 6.37 -9.97 -4.47
C VAL A 40 5.45 -8.87 -3.93
N LEU A 41 4.58 -9.21 -2.98
CA LEU A 41 3.61 -8.28 -2.41
C LEU A 41 4.23 -7.31 -1.39
N HIS A 42 5.21 -7.75 -0.58
CA HIS A 42 5.76 -6.89 0.47
C HIS A 42 6.45 -5.62 -0.06
N PRO A 43 7.30 -5.67 -1.11
CA PRO A 43 7.87 -4.44 -1.68
C PRO A 43 6.82 -3.48 -2.25
N HIS A 44 5.70 -4.01 -2.75
CA HIS A 44 4.59 -3.21 -3.25
C HIS A 44 3.90 -2.45 -2.10
N PHE A 45 3.58 -3.15 -1.01
CA PHE A 45 3.02 -2.54 0.20
C PHE A 45 3.88 -1.42 0.77
N LEU A 46 5.20 -1.58 0.80
CA LEU A 46 6.09 -0.52 1.28
C LEU A 46 5.93 0.77 0.46
N LYS A 47 5.76 0.67 -0.85
CA LYS A 47 5.52 1.84 -1.72
C LYS A 47 4.17 2.48 -1.45
N GLU A 48 3.14 1.64 -1.31
CA GLU A 48 1.80 2.11 -0.99
C GLU A 48 1.79 2.87 0.35
N GLU A 49 2.41 2.31 1.39
CA GLU A 49 2.50 2.93 2.72
C GLU A 49 3.38 4.18 2.75
N GLU A 50 4.43 4.24 1.94
CA GLU A 50 5.37 5.35 1.93
C GLU A 50 4.82 6.58 1.22
N PHE A 51 4.12 6.42 0.09
CA PHE A 51 3.75 7.56 -0.75
C PHE A 51 2.40 7.49 -1.46
N ALA A 52 1.67 6.37 -1.43
CA ALA A 52 0.34 6.30 -2.04
C ALA A 52 -0.76 6.57 -1.02
N LEU A 53 -0.91 5.69 -0.04
CA LEU A 53 -1.98 5.69 0.95
C LEU A 53 -2.01 6.94 1.86
N PRO A 54 -0.87 7.51 2.30
CA PRO A 54 -0.90 8.71 3.15
C PRO A 54 -1.60 9.90 2.50
N THR A 55 -1.53 10.02 1.17
CA THR A 55 -2.15 11.13 0.43
C THR A 55 -3.68 11.09 0.50
N LEU A 56 -4.28 9.92 0.69
CA LEU A 56 -5.72 9.74 0.83
C LEU A 56 -6.26 10.31 2.15
N GLY A 57 -5.39 10.55 3.14
CA GLY A 57 -5.75 11.22 4.39
C GLY A 57 -6.18 12.69 4.20
N LEU A 58 -5.87 13.29 3.05
CA LEU A 58 -6.25 14.68 2.74
C LEU A 58 -7.66 14.82 2.17
N LEU A 59 -8.30 13.73 1.75
CA LEU A 59 -9.58 13.78 1.06
C LEU A 59 -10.68 14.55 1.81
N PRO A 60 -10.83 14.44 3.15
CA PRO A 60 -11.84 15.23 3.89
C PRO A 60 -11.60 16.74 3.79
N ALA A 61 -10.37 17.20 4.06
CA ALA A 61 -10.02 18.62 3.99
C ALA A 61 -10.16 19.18 2.56
N LEU A 62 -9.72 18.41 1.56
CA LEU A 62 -9.88 18.77 0.14
C LEU A 62 -11.35 18.87 -0.27
N ALA A 63 -12.22 18.00 0.25
CA ALA A 63 -13.65 18.04 -0.02
C ALA A 63 -14.32 19.30 0.55
N GLU A 64 -13.77 19.86 1.62
CA GLU A 64 -14.21 21.12 2.24
C GLU A 64 -13.55 22.36 1.61
N GLY A 65 -12.65 22.17 0.64
CA GLY A 65 -11.91 23.26 -0.02
C GLY A 65 -10.78 23.85 0.85
N GLU A 66 -10.39 23.15 1.91
CA GLU A 66 -9.31 23.58 2.79
C GLU A 66 -7.93 23.30 2.17
N VAL A 67 -6.98 24.19 2.45
CA VAL A 67 -5.57 24.02 2.09
C VAL A 67 -4.75 23.97 3.38
N LEU A 68 -4.17 22.81 3.65
CA LEU A 68 -3.39 22.57 4.85
C LEU A 68 -1.88 22.60 4.54
N PRO A 69 -1.02 23.08 5.46
CA PRO A 69 0.43 23.07 5.25
C PRO A 69 1.00 21.70 4.90
N GLU A 70 0.41 20.62 5.42
CA GLU A 70 0.81 19.24 5.15
C GLU A 70 0.65 18.80 3.69
N MET A 71 -0.16 19.54 2.90
CA MET A 71 -0.39 19.23 1.49
C MET A 71 0.86 19.38 0.62
N GLU A 72 1.85 20.18 1.04
CA GLU A 72 3.14 20.29 0.35
C GLU A 72 3.85 18.93 0.24
N ALA A 73 3.84 18.16 1.33
CA ALA A 73 4.42 16.81 1.33
C ALA A 73 3.65 15.85 0.40
N ALA A 74 2.32 16.02 0.29
CA ALA A 74 1.51 15.22 -0.63
C ALA A 74 1.84 15.48 -2.09
N VAL A 75 2.24 16.70 -2.47
CA VAL A 75 2.68 17.00 -3.84
C VAL A 75 3.93 16.18 -4.21
N ALA A 76 4.92 16.12 -3.30
CA ALA A 76 6.11 15.30 -3.51
C ALA A 76 5.78 13.80 -3.60
N MET A 77 4.90 13.30 -2.71
CA MET A 77 4.41 11.92 -2.75
C MET A 77 3.66 11.61 -4.05
N ALA A 78 2.80 12.51 -4.53
CA ALA A 78 2.07 12.34 -5.78
C ALA A 78 2.99 12.32 -7.01
N HIS A 79 4.04 13.15 -7.03
CA HIS A 79 5.06 13.09 -8.08
C HIS A 79 5.79 11.74 -8.08
N ARG A 80 6.13 11.22 -6.91
CA ARG A 80 6.75 9.89 -6.79
C ARG A 80 5.80 8.78 -7.25
N LEU A 81 4.54 8.82 -6.81
CA LEU A 81 3.51 7.88 -7.27
C LEU A 81 3.38 7.89 -8.79
N LYS A 82 3.35 9.07 -9.40
CA LYS A 82 3.29 9.21 -10.86
C LYS A 82 4.52 8.61 -11.56
N ALA A 83 5.71 8.80 -10.99
CA ALA A 83 6.95 8.25 -11.55
C ALA A 83 6.99 6.72 -11.45
N ASP A 84 6.49 6.16 -10.35
CA ASP A 84 6.53 4.72 -10.07
C ASP A 84 5.29 3.97 -10.58
N LEU A 85 4.26 4.66 -11.07
CA LEU A 85 2.96 4.07 -11.42
C LEU A 85 3.07 2.88 -12.37
N SER A 86 3.86 3.00 -13.45
CA SER A 86 4.06 1.90 -14.42
C SER A 86 4.67 0.66 -13.77
N GLN A 87 5.59 0.86 -12.83
CA GLN A 87 6.23 -0.23 -12.08
C GLN A 87 5.25 -0.84 -11.07
N MET A 88 4.49 -0.03 -10.34
CA MET A 88 3.47 -0.55 -9.40
C MET A 88 2.40 -1.37 -10.12
N LEU A 89 1.98 -0.96 -11.33
CA LEU A 89 1.05 -1.74 -12.15
C LEU A 89 1.65 -3.06 -12.66
N LEU A 90 2.96 -3.11 -12.87
CA LEU A 90 3.66 -4.37 -13.17
C LEU A 90 3.68 -5.28 -11.95
N GLU A 91 3.96 -4.75 -10.77
CA GLU A 91 3.95 -5.50 -9.50
C GLU A 91 2.58 -6.15 -9.24
N HIS A 92 1.47 -5.46 -9.53
CA HIS A 92 0.14 -6.08 -9.45
C HIS A 92 0.01 -7.34 -10.32
N LYS A 93 0.61 -7.35 -11.53
CA LYS A 93 0.60 -8.53 -12.41
C LYS A 93 1.45 -9.66 -11.83
N GLU A 94 2.60 -9.32 -11.25
CA GLU A 94 3.49 -10.28 -10.61
C GLU A 94 2.87 -10.91 -9.36
N ILE A 95 2.15 -10.12 -8.57
CA ILE A 95 1.36 -10.59 -7.42
C ILE A 95 0.29 -11.59 -7.88
N VAL A 96 -0.48 -11.26 -8.91
CA VAL A 96 -1.51 -12.16 -9.44
C VAL A 96 -0.89 -13.44 -10.01
N ALA A 97 0.26 -13.36 -10.67
CA ALA A 97 0.96 -14.54 -11.19
C ALA A 97 1.54 -15.45 -10.10
N ALA A 98 1.69 -14.93 -8.87
CA ALA A 98 2.19 -15.70 -7.72
C ALA A 98 1.08 -16.44 -6.94
N LEU A 99 -0.20 -16.11 -7.18
CA LEU A 99 -1.39 -16.78 -6.61
C LEU A 99 -1.63 -18.14 -7.28
#